data_AF-A0A0V0QLS9-F1
#
_entry.id   AF-A0A0V0QLS9-F1
#
_cell.length_a   1.000
_cell.length_b   1.000
_cell.length_c   1.000
_cell.angle_alpha   90.00
_cell.angle_beta   90.00
_cell.angle_gamma   90.00
#
_symmetry.space_group_name_H-M   'P 1'
#
loop_
_entity.id
_entity.type
_entity.pdbx_description
1 polymer ?
#
loop_
_entity_poly.entity_id
_entity_poly.type
_entity_poly.pdbx_seq_one_letter_code
_entity_poly.pdbx_strand_id
1 'polypeptide(L)'
;MIPEPVNIWTNYKGHNYLELFYKDTQKYAFAFQLMVMNTALNAYVEGQKEHAGKLRFFERSLYSPIKTFALKQYNDGVITQPEYDLQVLKWLNLELLKEVEKKTKLFPLNI
;
A
#
# COMPACT_ATOMS: atom_id res chain seq x y z
N MET A 1 -3.28 -13.98 -11.45
CA MET A 1 -3.66 -12.57 -11.31
C MET A 1 -3.75 -12.30 -9.82
N ILE A 2 -3.17 -11.20 -9.34
CA ILE A 2 -3.12 -10.82 -7.93
C ILE A 2 -4.08 -9.63 -7.78
N PRO A 3 -5.29 -9.84 -7.27
CA PRO A 3 -6.32 -8.81 -7.20
C PRO A 3 -6.03 -7.78 -6.10
N GLU A 4 -6.71 -6.64 -6.15
CA GLU A 4 -6.72 -5.70 -5.02
C GLU A 4 -7.41 -6.37 -3.82
N PRO A 5 -6.88 -6.22 -2.59
CA PRO A 5 -7.41 -6.87 -1.40
C PRO A 5 -8.65 -6.13 -0.83
N VAL A 6 -9.65 -5.90 -1.68
CA VAL A 6 -10.89 -5.16 -1.35
C VAL A 6 -11.62 -5.80 -0.17
N ASN A 7 -11.58 -7.13 -0.07
CA ASN A 7 -12.16 -7.88 1.05
C ASN A 7 -11.60 -7.43 2.42
N ILE A 8 -10.31 -7.08 2.48
CA ILE A 8 -9.68 -6.56 3.70
C ILE A 8 -10.19 -5.15 3.98
N TRP A 9 -10.37 -4.32 2.95
CA TRP A 9 -10.83 -2.95 3.10
C TRP A 9 -12.27 -2.86 3.58
N THR A 10 -13.11 -3.82 3.18
CA THR A 10 -14.50 -3.90 3.57
C THR A 10 -14.72 -4.52 4.96
N ASN A 11 -13.71 -5.23 5.48
CA ASN A 11 -13.78 -5.84 6.80
C ASN A 11 -12.39 -5.95 7.43
N TYR A 12 -11.98 -4.89 8.12
CA TYR A 12 -10.78 -4.88 8.94
C TYR A 12 -11.15 -4.63 10.39
N LYS A 13 -10.96 -5.64 11.25
CA LYS A 13 -11.29 -5.59 12.68
C LYS A 13 -12.72 -5.13 12.97
N GLY A 14 -13.69 -5.57 12.15
CA GLY A 14 -15.10 -5.22 12.28
C GLY A 14 -15.49 -3.87 11.67
N HIS A 15 -14.58 -3.20 10.95
CA HIS A 15 -14.86 -1.94 10.28
C HIS A 15 -14.74 -2.06 8.75
N ASN A 16 -15.67 -1.42 8.05
CA ASN A 16 -15.62 -1.24 6.60
C ASN A 16 -14.95 0.11 6.28
N TYR A 17 -13.63 0.09 6.07
CA TYR A 17 -12.86 1.31 5.80
C TYR A 17 -13.17 1.93 4.43
N LEU A 18 -13.56 1.10 3.46
CA LEU A 18 -14.00 1.58 2.15
C LEU A 18 -15.30 2.38 2.27
N GLU A 19 -16.27 1.87 3.04
CA GLU A 19 -17.52 2.59 3.31
C GLU A 19 -17.28 3.86 4.14
N LEU A 20 -16.45 3.79 5.18
CA LEU A 20 -16.08 4.98 5.98
C LEU A 20 -15.47 6.07 5.09
N PHE A 21 -14.58 5.69 4.17
CA PHE A 21 -13.98 6.61 3.20
C PHE A 21 -15.03 7.30 2.32
N TYR A 22 -16.00 6.56 1.78
CA TYR A 22 -17.05 7.16 0.95
C TYR A 22 -18.08 7.95 1.77
N LYS A 23 -18.28 7.61 3.04
CA LYS A 23 -19.22 8.30 3.93
C LYS A 23 -18.70 9.67 4.40
N ASP A 24 -17.42 9.75 4.72
CA ASP A 24 -16.76 11.00 5.14
C ASP A 24 -15.30 10.99 4.69
N THR A 25 -15.12 11.38 3.42
CA THR A 25 -13.83 11.37 2.76
C THR A 25 -12.81 12.27 3.46
N GLN A 26 -13.23 13.45 3.95
CA GLN A 26 -12.34 14.37 4.67
C GLN A 26 -11.75 13.72 5.93
N LYS A 27 -12.56 12.95 6.66
CA LYS A 27 -12.14 12.30 7.90
C LYS A 27 -11.35 11.01 7.69
N TYR A 28 -11.72 10.21 6.68
CA TYR A 28 -11.22 8.84 6.56
C TYR A 28 -10.23 8.62 5.41
N ALA A 29 -10.01 9.60 4.54
CA ALA A 29 -9.06 9.53 3.43
C ALA A 29 -7.67 9.05 3.86
N PHE A 30 -7.05 9.72 4.84
CA PHE A 30 -5.72 9.36 5.32
C PHE A 30 -5.65 7.91 5.80
N ALA A 31 -6.59 7.51 6.67
CA ALA A 31 -6.62 6.16 7.22
C ALA A 31 -6.85 5.08 6.13
N PHE A 32 -7.74 5.36 5.18
CA PHE A 32 -8.02 4.46 4.07
C PHE A 32 -6.83 4.34 3.12
N GLN A 33 -6.18 5.44 2.73
CA GLN A 33 -5.00 5.38 1.87
C GLN A 33 -3.83 4.64 2.53
N LEU A 34 -3.62 4.81 3.84
CA LEU A 34 -2.62 4.07 4.60
C LEU A 34 -2.90 2.56 4.57
N MET A 35 -4.17 2.15 4.70
CA MET A 35 -4.60 0.75 4.58
C MET A 35 -4.36 0.20 3.17
N VAL A 36 -4.79 0.93 2.13
CA VAL A 36 -4.61 0.54 0.73
C VAL A 36 -3.11 0.33 0.42
N MET A 37 -2.25 1.25 0.83
CA MET A 37 -0.81 1.13 0.63
C MET A 37 -0.23 -0.12 1.34
N ASN A 38 -0.59 -0.35 2.60
CA ASN A 38 -0.05 -1.48 3.36
C ASN A 38 -0.51 -2.83 2.79
N THR A 39 -1.78 -2.92 2.42
CA THR A 39 -2.36 -4.15 1.84
C THR A 39 -1.85 -4.43 0.43
N ALA A 40 -1.65 -3.40 -0.41
CA ALA A 40 -1.02 -3.53 -1.73
C ALA A 40 0.43 -4.03 -1.64
N LEU A 41 1.20 -3.58 -0.65
CA LEU A 41 2.54 -4.10 -0.42
C LEU A 41 2.50 -5.58 -0.03
N ASN A 42 1.64 -5.96 0.91
CA ASN A 42 1.54 -7.34 1.35
C ASN A 42 1.16 -8.25 0.18
N ALA A 43 0.18 -7.86 -0.63
CA ALA A 43 -0.19 -8.59 -1.84
C ALA A 43 0.99 -8.72 -2.83
N TYR A 44 1.81 -7.67 -2.96
CA TYR A 44 3.01 -7.73 -3.76
C TYR A 44 4.04 -8.71 -3.21
N VAL A 45 4.38 -8.62 -1.92
CA VAL A 45 5.40 -9.50 -1.29
C VAL A 45 4.98 -10.96 -1.35
N GLU A 46 3.73 -11.28 -1.00
CA GLU A 46 3.21 -12.65 -1.06
C GLU A 46 3.14 -13.15 -2.50
N GLY A 47 2.66 -12.34 -3.43
CA GLY A 47 2.65 -12.67 -4.85
C GLY A 47 4.04 -12.94 -5.44
N GLN A 48 5.08 -12.27 -4.94
CA GLN A 48 6.47 -12.53 -5.34
C GLN A 48 6.98 -13.88 -4.80
N LYS A 49 6.54 -14.31 -3.61
CA LYS A 49 6.91 -15.59 -3.00
C LYS A 49 6.18 -16.76 -3.68
N GLU A 50 4.86 -16.69 -3.79
CA GLU A 50 4.01 -17.78 -4.27
C GLU A 50 4.18 -18.08 -5.77
N HIS A 51 4.62 -17.09 -6.55
CA HIS A 51 4.75 -17.19 -8.00
C HIS A 51 6.15 -16.81 -8.51
N ALA A 52 7.18 -17.16 -7.75
CA ALA A 52 8.58 -16.96 -8.15
C ALA A 52 8.86 -17.55 -9.54
N GLY A 53 9.55 -16.78 -10.39
CA GLY A 53 9.92 -17.21 -11.75
C GLY A 53 8.80 -17.21 -12.80
N LYS A 54 7.59 -16.73 -12.47
CA LYS A 54 6.45 -16.65 -13.41
C LYS A 54 6.07 -15.21 -13.74
N LEU A 55 5.39 -15.00 -14.89
CA LEU A 55 4.74 -13.73 -15.20
C LEU A 55 3.58 -13.49 -14.22
N ARG A 56 3.51 -12.29 -13.64
CA ARG A 56 2.49 -11.90 -12.66
C ARG A 56 1.75 -10.66 -13.15
N PHE A 57 0.43 -10.71 -13.08
CA PHE A 57 -0.44 -9.56 -13.30
C PHE A 57 -1.01 -9.13 -11.97
N PHE A 58 -0.72 -7.90 -11.57
CA PHE A 58 -1.28 -7.25 -10.39
C PHE A 58 -2.45 -6.36 -10.84
N GLU A 59 -3.54 -6.38 -10.07
CA GLU A 59 -4.58 -5.39 -10.20
C GLU A 59 -4.05 -4.08 -9.60
N ARG A 60 -3.85 -3.09 -10.48
CA ARG A 60 -3.08 -1.85 -10.22
C ARG A 60 -1.60 -2.09 -9.95
N SER A 61 -0.95 -1.11 -9.32
CA SER A 61 0.48 -1.10 -9.04
C SER A 61 0.79 -0.66 -7.61
N LEU A 62 2.01 -0.94 -7.17
CA LEU A 62 2.56 -0.42 -5.92
C LEU A 62 2.69 1.12 -5.88
N TYR A 63 2.66 1.78 -7.03
CA TYR A 63 2.80 3.23 -7.14
C TYR A 63 1.45 3.94 -7.03
N SER A 64 0.38 3.31 -7.49
CA SER A 64 -0.97 3.88 -7.57
C SER A 64 -1.47 4.52 -6.26
N PRO A 65 -1.32 3.87 -5.07
CA PRO A 65 -1.80 4.43 -3.81
C PRO A 65 -1.23 5.83 -3.53
N ILE A 66 0.05 6.07 -3.86
CA ILE A 66 0.71 7.35 -3.63
C ILE A 66 0.59 8.28 -4.82
N LYS A 67 1.04 7.83 -6.01
CA LYS A 67 1.17 8.68 -7.20
C LYS A 67 -0.15 9.00 -7.91
N THR A 68 -1.24 8.36 -7.50
CA THR A 68 -2.57 8.61 -8.06
C THR A 68 -3.54 9.02 -6.96
N PHE A 69 -3.82 8.13 -6.00
CA PHE A 69 -4.90 8.36 -5.04
C PHE A 69 -4.52 9.39 -3.97
N ALA A 70 -3.43 9.18 -3.22
CA ALA A 70 -3.02 10.11 -2.18
C ALA A 70 -2.68 11.50 -2.75
N LEU A 71 -2.00 11.56 -3.90
CA LEU A 71 -1.70 12.82 -4.58
C LEU A 71 -2.97 13.59 -4.98
N LYS A 72 -3.98 12.91 -5.53
CA LYS A 72 -5.27 13.55 -5.86
C LYS A 72 -5.94 14.10 -4.61
N GLN A 73 -6.01 13.31 -3.54
CA GLN A 73 -6.64 13.73 -2.28
C GLN A 73 -5.90 14.88 -1.60
N TYR A 74 -4.57 14.91 -1.68
CA TYR A 74 -3.79 16.06 -1.24
C TYR A 74 -4.10 17.32 -2.07
N ASN A 75 -4.08 17.21 -3.39
CA ASN A 75 -4.39 18.33 -4.29
C ASN A 75 -5.81 18.87 -4.10
N ASP A 76 -6.75 18.02 -3.71
CA ASP A 76 -8.14 18.40 -3.42
C ASP A 76 -8.33 18.98 -2.00
N GLY A 77 -7.29 19.03 -1.18
CA GLY A 77 -7.38 19.47 0.22
C GLY A 77 -8.07 18.47 1.16
N VAL A 78 -8.30 17.23 0.71
CA VAL A 78 -8.89 16.15 1.52
C VAL A 78 -7.88 15.60 2.53
N ILE A 79 -6.62 15.45 2.09
CA ILE A 79 -5.51 15.03 2.94
C ILE A 79 -4.59 16.22 3.16
N THR A 80 -4.20 16.45 4.41
CA THR A 80 -3.29 17.55 4.79
C THR A 80 -1.84 17.26 4.37
N GLN A 81 -1.00 18.30 4.31
CA GLN A 81 0.44 18.12 4.02
C GLN A 81 1.11 17.10 4.97
N PRO A 82 0.96 17.17 6.31
CA PRO A 82 1.59 16.20 7.20
C PRO A 82 1.13 14.75 6.95
N GLU A 83 -0.16 14.56 6.66
CA GLU A 83 -0.71 13.23 6.35
C GLU A 83 -0.21 12.68 5.01
N TYR A 84 -0.02 13.54 4.01
CA TYR A 84 0.60 13.16 2.74
C TYR A 84 2.08 12.78 2.94
N ASP A 85 2.83 13.59 3.69
CA ASP A 85 4.24 13.34 4.00
C ASP A 85 4.44 12.01 4.75
N LEU A 86 3.55 11.68 5.70
CA LEU A 86 3.58 10.40 6.39
C LEU A 86 3.33 9.21 5.46
N GLN A 87 2.42 9.35 4.48
CA GLN A 87 2.19 8.32 3.47
C GLN A 87 3.40 8.14 2.56
N VAL A 88 4.04 9.24 2.12
CA VAL A 88 5.27 9.21 1.33
C VAL A 88 6.41 8.56 2.11
N LEU A 89 6.63 8.96 3.36
CA LEU A 89 7.65 8.38 4.23
C LEU A 89 7.45 6.86 4.38
N LYS A 90 6.21 6.44 4.63
CA LYS A 90 5.88 5.01 4.72
C LYS A 90 6.20 4.33 3.40
N TRP A 91 5.78 4.86 2.25
CA TRP A 91 6.09 4.30 0.93
C TRP A 91 7.60 4.16 0.67
N LEU A 92 8.39 5.19 0.96
CA LEU A 92 9.85 5.16 0.81
C LEU A 92 10.50 4.08 1.70
N ASN A 93 10.06 3.97 2.96
CA ASN A 93 10.54 2.91 3.86
C ASN A 93 10.23 1.52 3.31
N LEU A 94 9.12 1.34 2.59
CA LEU A 94 8.77 0.07 1.95
C LEU A 94 9.65 -0.21 0.73
N GLU A 95 10.08 0.81 -0.02
CA GLU A 95 11.08 0.64 -1.09
C GLU A 95 12.45 0.28 -0.52
N LEU A 96 12.87 0.95 0.56
CA LEU A 96 14.11 0.67 1.26
C LEU A 96 14.15 -0.78 1.79
N LEU A 97 13.06 -1.27 2.39
CA LEU A 97 12.97 -2.66 2.85
C LEU A 97 13.16 -3.67 1.72
N LYS A 98 12.62 -3.41 0.52
CA LYS A 98 12.84 -4.27 -0.65
C LYS A 98 14.30 -4.31 -1.08
N GLU A 99 14.99 -3.18 -1.02
CA GLU A 99 16.42 -3.10 -1.35
C GLU A 99 17.28 -3.82 -0.30
N VAL A 100 16.93 -3.71 0.99
CA VAL A 100 17.57 -4.48 2.05
C VAL A 100 17.38 -5.97 1.82
N GLU A 101 16.15 -6.46 1.64
CA GLU A 101 15.88 -7.89 1.42
C GLU A 101 16.61 -8.47 0.20
N LYS A 102 16.72 -7.73 -0.90
CA LYS A 102 17.52 -8.14 -2.07
C LYS A 102 19.00 -8.30 -1.70
N LYS A 103 19.58 -7.35 -0.95
CA LYS A 103 20.98 -7.39 -0.53
C LYS A 103 21.26 -8.52 0.47
N THR A 104 20.37 -8.77 1.44
CA THR A 104 20.53 -9.87 2.41
C THR A 104 20.36 -11.25 1.77
N LYS A 105 19.59 -11.37 0.69
CA LYS A 105 19.54 -12.61 -0.11
C LYS A 105 20.77 -12.81 -1.00
N LEU A 106 21.45 -11.73 -1.40
CA LEU A 106 22.73 -11.80 -2.12
C LEU A 106 23.93 -12.11 -1.21
N PHE A 107 23.83 -11.76 0.08
CA PHE A 107 24.84 -12.04 1.10
C PHE A 107 24.15 -12.64 2.32
N PRO A 108 23.97 -13.97 2.39
CA PRO A 108 23.43 -14.58 3.60
C PRO A 108 24.38 -14.24 4.75
N LEU A 109 23.90 -13.41 5.68
CA LEU A 109 24.55 -13.22 6.97
C LEU A 109 24.42 -14.55 7.71
N ASN A 110 25.46 -15.36 7.63
CA ASN A 110 25.69 -16.45 8.57
C ASN A 110 25.97 -15.80 9.93
N ILE A 111 24.90 -15.60 10.71
CA ILE A 111 24.97 -15.33 12.15
C ILE A 111 24.32 -16.52 12.85
#